data_AF-A0A844XE14-F1
#
_entry.id   AF-A0A844XE14-F1
#
_cell.length_a   1.000
_cell.length_b   1.000
_cell.length_c   1.000
_cell.angle_alpha   90.00
_cell.angle_beta   90.00
_cell.angle_gamma   90.00
#
_symmetry.space_group_name_H-M   'P 1'
#
loop_
_entity.id
_entity.type
_entity.pdbx_description
1 polymer ?
#
loop_
_entity_poly.entity_id
_entity_poly.type
_entity_poly.pdbx_seq_one_letter_code
_entity_poly.pdbx_strand_id
1 'polypeptide(L)'
;MKRNDKERRKQQRLVKLGSNNPICGICGETDWRCLDAHHVADHGRDDVTVAICASCHRKVTDDQKDHPAFDAGADPTLDRIGHFLIGLADLLSIIVEKLLEFAHILIELAKPSAIAGDAQ
;
A
#
# COMPACT_ATOMS: atom_id res chain seq x y z
N MET A 1 -27.68 15.34 21.28
CA MET A 1 -26.83 15.71 20.13
C MET A 1 -25.42 15.17 20.38
N LYS A 2 -25.03 14.04 19.77
CA LYS A 2 -23.68 13.47 19.96
C LYS A 2 -22.68 14.37 19.26
N ARG A 3 -21.80 15.04 20.02
CA ARG A 3 -20.76 15.91 19.50
C ARG A 3 -19.88 15.10 18.53
N ASN A 4 -19.91 15.49 17.27
CA ASN A 4 -19.18 14.87 16.17
C ASN A 4 -17.68 15.17 16.33
N ASP A 5 -17.00 14.43 17.20
CA ASP A 5 -15.60 14.67 17.53
C ASP A 5 -14.68 14.01 16.48
N LYS A 6 -14.56 14.69 15.33
CA LYS A 6 -13.71 14.28 14.20
C LYS A 6 -12.26 14.08 14.63
N GLU A 7 -11.76 14.95 15.51
CA GLU A 7 -10.38 14.87 15.99
C GLU A 7 -10.17 13.62 16.83
N ARG A 8 -11.09 13.28 17.75
CA ARG A 8 -11.00 12.01 18.49
C ARG A 8 -10.96 10.79 17.56
N ARG A 9 -11.79 10.75 16.51
CA ARG A 9 -11.75 9.66 15.51
C ARG A 9 -10.43 9.60 14.75
N LYS A 10 -9.90 10.77 14.37
CA LYS A 10 -8.58 10.88 13.73
C LYS A 10 -7.50 10.31 14.64
N GLN A 11 -7.40 10.79 15.88
CA GLN A 11 -6.37 10.34 16.83
C GLN A 11 -6.46 8.82 17.10
N GLN A 12 -7.67 8.28 17.29
CA GLN A 12 -7.85 6.83 17.44
C GLN A 12 -7.37 6.03 16.22
N ARG A 13 -7.56 6.55 15.01
CA ARG A 13 -7.10 5.91 13.78
C ARG A 13 -5.58 6.00 13.63
N LEU A 14 -4.99 7.17 13.91
CA LEU A 14 -3.54 7.37 13.84
C LEU A 14 -2.78 6.43 14.79
N VAL A 15 -3.31 6.21 16.00
CA VAL A 15 -2.78 5.22 16.95
C VAL A 15 -2.79 3.82 16.34
N LYS A 16 -3.88 3.41 15.70
CA LYS A 16 -3.98 2.09 15.04
C LYS A 16 -3.03 1.96 13.85
N LEU A 17 -2.77 3.04 13.14
CA LEU A 17 -1.83 3.09 12.01
C LEU A 17 -0.37 3.21 12.47
N GLY A 18 -0.10 3.40 13.76
CA GLY A 18 1.25 3.51 14.31
C GLY A 18 2.02 4.77 13.89
N SER A 19 1.36 5.75 13.27
CA SER A 19 1.99 6.96 12.75
C SER A 19 1.06 8.17 12.83
N ASN A 20 1.63 9.34 13.11
CA ASN A 20 0.92 10.63 13.06
C ASN A 20 0.78 11.17 11.63
N ASN A 21 1.62 10.70 10.72
CA ASN A 21 1.63 11.07 9.30
C ASN A 21 1.63 9.79 8.45
N PRO A 22 0.58 8.96 8.53
CA PRO A 22 0.52 7.73 7.78
C PRO A 22 0.38 8.04 6.29
N ILE A 23 1.11 7.28 5.48
CA ILE A 23 1.03 7.32 4.02
C ILE A 23 0.79 5.90 3.52
N CYS A 24 0.07 5.76 2.42
CA CYS A 24 -0.01 4.49 1.72
C CYS A 24 1.36 4.13 1.18
N GLY A 25 1.91 2.99 1.61
CA GLY A 25 3.22 2.49 1.16
C GLY A 25 3.31 2.16 -0.34
N ILE A 26 2.18 2.14 -1.05
CA ILE A 26 2.11 1.85 -2.49
C ILE A 26 1.95 3.12 -3.35
N CYS A 27 0.95 3.95 -3.04
CA CYS A 27 0.57 5.07 -3.92
C CYS A 27 0.75 6.46 -3.29
N GLY A 28 1.16 6.54 -2.01
CA GLY A 28 1.37 7.81 -1.32
C GLY A 28 0.11 8.53 -0.85
N GLU A 29 -1.08 7.93 -0.94
CA GLU A 29 -2.31 8.47 -0.32
C GLU A 29 -2.10 8.78 1.17
N THR A 30 -2.62 9.92 1.64
CA THR A 30 -2.37 10.47 2.99
C THR A 30 -3.64 10.63 3.83
N ASP A 31 -4.83 10.44 3.24
CA ASP A 31 -6.08 10.56 3.98
C ASP A 31 -6.25 9.41 4.99
N TRP A 32 -6.00 9.71 6.27
CA TRP A 32 -6.15 8.77 7.39
C TRP A 32 -7.49 8.01 7.42
N ARG A 33 -8.54 8.56 6.80
CA ARG A 33 -9.87 7.93 6.74
C ARG A 33 -9.88 6.68 5.87
N CYS A 34 -9.00 6.58 4.88
CA CYS A 34 -8.97 5.48 3.92
C CYS A 34 -7.73 4.59 4.04
N LEU A 35 -6.82 4.86 4.97
CA LEU A 35 -5.66 4.00 5.24
C LEU A 35 -6.03 2.89 6.22
N ASP A 36 -5.61 1.66 5.92
CA ASP A 36 -5.77 0.46 6.75
C ASP A 36 -4.41 -0.25 6.92
N ALA A 37 -4.30 -1.06 7.98
CA ALA A 37 -3.15 -1.93 8.22
C ALA A 37 -3.37 -3.25 7.47
N HIS A 38 -2.47 -3.56 6.53
CA HIS A 38 -2.51 -4.77 5.71
C HIS A 38 -1.48 -5.78 6.21
N HIS A 39 -1.91 -7.02 6.48
CA HIS A 39 -1.02 -8.12 6.84
C HIS A 39 -0.25 -8.62 5.62
N VAL A 40 1.08 -8.55 5.68
CA VAL A 40 1.94 -8.92 4.55
C VAL A 40 1.84 -10.42 4.24
N ALA A 41 1.86 -11.28 5.25
CA ALA A 41 1.91 -12.74 5.08
C ALA A 41 0.53 -13.43 5.11
N ASP A 42 -0.54 -12.77 4.69
CA ASP A 42 -1.94 -13.16 4.97
C ASP A 42 -2.31 -13.05 6.47
N HIS A 43 -3.60 -12.85 6.74
CA HIS A 43 -4.09 -12.71 8.11
C HIS A 43 -3.92 -14.03 8.89
N GLY A 44 -3.25 -13.96 10.04
CA GLY A 44 -3.11 -15.08 10.98
C GLY A 44 -1.84 -15.91 10.84
N ARG A 45 -0.97 -15.60 9.86
CA ARG A 45 0.36 -16.21 9.74
C ARG A 45 1.46 -15.34 10.34
N ASP A 46 1.38 -14.03 10.15
CA ASP A 46 2.33 -13.06 10.70
C ASP A 46 1.66 -11.72 11.06
N ASP A 47 2.18 -11.07 12.10
CA ASP A 47 1.64 -9.81 12.63
C ASP A 47 2.22 -8.57 11.94
N VAL A 48 3.19 -8.71 11.02
CA VAL A 48 3.76 -7.58 10.29
C VAL A 48 2.71 -6.99 9.36
N THR A 49 2.43 -5.70 9.59
CA THR A 49 1.50 -4.93 8.77
C THR A 49 2.14 -3.73 8.12
N VAL A 50 1.62 -3.34 6.94
CA VAL A 50 1.94 -2.09 6.26
C VAL A 50 0.70 -1.20 6.14
N ALA A 51 0.87 0.12 6.26
CA ALA A 51 -0.22 1.06 6.05
C ALA A 51 -0.46 1.28 4.55
N ILE A 52 -1.64 0.93 4.06
CA ILE A 52 -2.02 1.14 2.65
C ILE A 52 -3.46 1.64 2.53
N CYS A 53 -3.78 2.34 1.43
CA CYS A 53 -5.12 2.86 1.21
C CYS A 53 -6.11 1.77 0.80
N ALA A 54 -7.40 1.98 1.05
CA ALA A 54 -8.46 1.03 0.77
C ALA A 54 -8.48 0.52 -0.68
N SER A 55 -8.07 1.36 -1.65
CA SER A 55 -7.97 0.95 -3.05
C SER A 55 -6.80 0.00 -3.30
N CYS A 56 -5.60 0.32 -2.79
CA CYS A 56 -4.44 -0.57 -2.90
C CYS A 56 -4.65 -1.84 -2.07
N HIS A 57 -5.25 -1.75 -0.89
CA HIS A 57 -5.57 -2.88 -0.03
C HIS A 57 -6.44 -3.92 -0.73
N ARG A 58 -7.43 -3.49 -1.51
CA ARG A 58 -8.27 -4.41 -2.30
C ARG A 58 -7.49 -5.19 -3.35
N LYS A 59 -6.48 -4.58 -3.99
CA LYS A 59 -5.67 -5.24 -5.01
C LYS A 59 -4.84 -6.36 -4.38
N VAL A 60 -4.05 -6.02 -3.37
CA VAL A 60 -3.20 -7.01 -2.66
C VAL A 60 -4.02 -8.10 -1.98
N THR A 61 -5.21 -7.77 -1.45
CA THR A 61 -6.10 -8.80 -0.87
C THR A 61 -6.66 -9.74 -1.95
N ASP A 62 -6.79 -9.27 -3.18
CA ASP A 62 -7.20 -10.11 -4.30
C ASP A 62 -6.03 -11.02 -4.73
N ASP A 63 -4.83 -10.45 -4.87
CA ASP A 63 -3.60 -11.20 -5.20
C ASP A 63 -3.30 -12.30 -4.16
N GLN A 64 -3.54 -12.02 -2.87
CA GLN A 64 -3.41 -13.00 -1.77
C GLN A 64 -4.27 -14.27 -1.93
N LYS A 65 -5.32 -14.24 -2.76
CA LYS A 65 -6.14 -15.44 -3.02
C LYS A 65 -5.42 -16.48 -3.87
N ASP A 66 -4.42 -16.06 -4.62
CA ASP A 66 -3.60 -16.93 -5.46
C ASP A 66 -2.42 -17.53 -4.68
N HIS A 67 -2.24 -17.16 -3.40
CA HIS A 67 -1.23 -17.73 -2.53
C HIS A 67 -1.47 -19.23 -2.27
N PRO A 68 -0.40 -20.01 -2.01
CA PRO A 68 -0.53 -21.39 -1.56
C PRO A 68 -1.48 -21.53 -0.36
N ALA A 69 -2.34 -22.55 -0.37
CA ALA A 69 -3.22 -22.81 0.77
C ALA A 69 -2.42 -23.23 2.01
N PHE A 70 -3.00 -23.02 3.19
CA PHE A 70 -2.44 -23.52 4.45
C PHE A 70 -2.35 -25.05 4.45
N ASP A 71 -1.17 -25.58 4.81
CA ASP A 71 -0.92 -27.00 5.01
C ASP A 71 -0.58 -27.27 6.48
N ALA A 72 -1.44 -28.01 7.18
CA ALA A 72 -1.25 -28.37 8.59
C ALA A 72 -0.06 -29.32 8.83
N GLY A 73 0.46 -29.97 7.78
CA GLY A 73 1.65 -30.82 7.84
C GLY A 73 2.95 -30.09 7.56
N ALA A 74 2.90 -28.81 7.18
CA ALA A 74 4.10 -28.03 6.86
C ALA A 74 4.88 -27.61 8.12
N ASP A 75 6.18 -27.34 7.95
CA ASP A 75 6.96 -26.67 9.00
C ASP A 75 6.41 -25.24 9.21
N PRO A 76 5.95 -24.89 10.42
CA PRO A 76 5.28 -23.60 10.65
C PRO A 76 6.19 -22.38 10.42
N THR A 77 7.50 -22.53 10.60
CA THR A 77 8.43 -21.42 10.42
C THR A 77 8.69 -21.17 8.94
N LEU A 78 8.92 -22.24 8.18
CA LEU A 78 9.14 -22.14 6.74
C LEU A 78 7.88 -21.68 6.00
N ASP A 79 6.70 -22.16 6.40
CA ASP A 79 5.41 -21.71 5.87
C ASP A 79 5.22 -20.20 6.06
N ARG A 80 5.43 -19.70 7.29
CA ARG A 80 5.32 -18.27 7.60
C ARG A 80 6.28 -17.42 6.78
N ILE A 81 7.54 -17.83 6.67
CA ILE A 81 8.55 -17.11 5.89
C ILE A 81 8.17 -17.11 4.40
N GLY A 82 7.74 -18.25 3.86
CA GLY A 82 7.31 -18.36 2.47
C GLY A 82 6.17 -17.41 2.15
N HIS A 83 5.10 -17.42 2.95
CA HIS A 83 3.95 -16.53 2.79
C HIS A 83 4.31 -15.06 2.92
N PHE A 84 5.18 -14.71 3.88
CA PHE A 84 5.68 -13.36 4.02
C PHE A 84 6.42 -12.88 2.76
N LEU A 85 7.27 -13.73 2.17
CA LEU A 85 8.03 -13.38 0.98
C LEU A 85 7.14 -13.19 -0.25
N ILE A 86 6.09 -14.00 -0.40
CA ILE A 86 5.12 -13.85 -1.50
C ILE A 86 4.37 -12.53 -1.34
N GLY A 87 3.75 -12.27 -0.19
CA GLY A 87 3.01 -11.02 0.00
C GLY A 87 3.89 -9.77 -0.06
N LEU A 88 5.17 -9.87 0.35
CA LEU A 88 6.13 -8.79 0.12
C LEU A 88 6.39 -8.57 -1.38
N ALA A 89 6.48 -9.64 -2.18
CA ALA A 89 6.66 -9.55 -3.63
C ALA A 89 5.46 -8.90 -4.32
N ASP A 90 4.23 -9.17 -3.87
CA ASP A 90 3.02 -8.52 -4.38
C ASP A 90 3.02 -7.01 -4.10
N LEU A 91 3.36 -6.62 -2.87
CA LEU A 91 3.52 -5.22 -2.50
C LEU A 91 4.56 -4.52 -3.39
N LEU A 92 5.73 -5.16 -3.57
CA LEU A 92 6.79 -4.62 -4.42
C LEU A 92 6.37 -4.50 -5.88
N SER A 93 5.58 -5.44 -6.40
CA SER A 93 5.10 -5.43 -7.78
C SER A 93 4.22 -4.21 -8.06
N ILE A 94 3.29 -3.89 -7.15
CA ILE A 94 2.45 -2.69 -7.30
C ILE A 94 3.27 -1.41 -7.13
N ILE A 95 4.28 -1.41 -6.25
CA ILE A 95 5.21 -0.28 -6.12
C ILE A 95 5.97 -0.07 -7.44
N VAL A 96 6.47 -1.15 -8.07
CA VAL A 96 7.17 -1.07 -9.36
C VAL A 96 6.27 -0.47 -10.43
N GLU A 97 5.01 -0.89 -10.53
CA GLU A 97 4.05 -0.27 -11.46
C GLU A 97 3.92 1.24 -11.25
N LYS A 98 3.82 1.69 -9.99
CA LYS A 98 3.72 3.11 -9.65
C LYS A 98 4.99 3.90 -9.92
N LEU A 99 6.15 3.31 -9.66
CA LEU A 99 7.44 3.92 -10.01
C LEU A 99 7.56 4.12 -11.51
N LEU A 100 7.16 3.12 -12.31
CA LEU A 100 7.16 3.21 -13.77
C LEU A 100 6.16 4.26 -14.28
N GLU A 101 4.95 4.30 -13.72
CA GLU A 101 3.94 5.33 -14.04
C GLU A 101 4.50 6.75 -13.82
N PHE A 102 5.07 7.02 -12.64
CA PHE A 102 5.66 8.32 -12.35
C PHE A 102 6.87 8.62 -13.24
N ALA A 103 7.72 7.64 -13.51
CA ALA A 103 8.86 7.82 -14.41
C ALA A 103 8.41 8.28 -15.80
N HIS A 104 7.38 7.65 -16.37
CA HIS A 104 6.83 8.06 -17.67
C HIS A 104 6.26 9.48 -17.64
N ILE A 105 5.48 9.84 -16.60
CA ILE A 105 4.93 11.19 -16.45
C ILE A 105 6.06 12.24 -16.39
N LEU A 106 7.10 11.99 -15.59
CA LEU A 106 8.22 12.92 -15.44
C LEU A 106 9.01 13.09 -16.74
N ILE A 107 9.22 12.01 -17.50
CA ILE A 107 9.88 12.05 -18.81
C ILE A 107 9.07 12.88 -19.80
N GLU A 108 7.74 12.71 -19.84
CA GLU A 108 6.87 13.51 -20.71
C GLU A 108 6.88 15.00 -20.34
N LEU A 109 6.81 15.32 -19.05
CA LEU A 109 6.88 16.70 -18.56
C LEU A 109 8.23 17.37 -18.83
N ALA A 110 9.31 16.60 -18.91
CA ALA A 110 10.65 17.11 -19.21
C ALA A 110 10.84 17.46 -20.70
N LYS A 111 9.92 17.08 -21.59
CA LYS A 111 10.00 17.46 -23.00
C LYS A 111 9.87 18.99 -23.13
N PRO A 112 10.71 19.65 -23.95
CA PRO A 112 10.59 21.08 -24.20
C PRO A 112 9.18 21.42 -24.68
N SER A 113 8.53 22.44 -24.11
CA SER A 113 7.30 22.96 -24.69
C SER A 113 7.64 23.48 -26.08
N ALA A 114 7.01 22.93 -27.11
CA ALA A 114 7.23 23.32 -28.49
C ALA A 114 6.60 24.71 -28.79
N ILE A 115 6.96 25.77 -28.05
CA ILE A 115 6.66 27.16 -28.40
C ILE A 115 7.74 28.07 -27.80
N ALA A 116 8.77 28.36 -28.60
CA ALA A 116 9.51 29.62 -28.60
C ALA A 116 10.36 29.66 -29.88
N GLY A 117 9.69 29.84 -31.02
CA GLY A 117 10.34 29.85 -32.33
C GLY A 117 9.49 30.53 -33.40
N ASP A 118 8.70 31.52 -33.04
CA ASP A 118 8.11 32.49 -33.98
C ASP A 118 8.21 33.87 -33.33
N ALA A 119 9.40 34.48 -33.44
CA ALA A 119 9.58 35.90 -33.30
C ALA A 119 10.39 36.37 -34.52
N GLN A 120 9.71 37.19 -35.33
CA GLN A 120 10.08 37.88 -36.57
C GLN A 120 11.55 38.23 -36.78
#